data_AF-A0A9E0AM52-F1
#
_entry.id   AF-A0A9E0AM52-F1
#
_cell.length_a   1.000
_cell.length_b   1.000
_cell.length_c   1.000
_cell.angle_alpha   90.00
_cell.angle_beta   90.00
_cell.angle_gamma   90.00
#
_symmetry.space_group_name_H-M   'P 1'
#
loop_
_entity.id
_entity.type
_entity.pdbx_description
1 polymer ?
#
loop_
_entity_poly.entity_id
_entity_poly.type
_entity_poly.pdbx_seq_one_letter_code
_entity_poly.pdbx_strand_id
1 'polypeptide(L)'
;FKQAREVSFAGNNLQARRILQRILERKPDYYDVRTFLGRTYAWDRQYDNARTELSRVLIDRENDQDALLALIDVEDWSGNPEVANQYLKLGLSYYPTSEALLMKKARLQIKADDKESAAITLRRILDFNPGNKEAIDLMNSLNTARLNNRVQISYTVDFFDQKTSPWQFISADIGRSFKFGSVIMRGNVAERFGNRGLQYEVESFLRLFKGNYVNAAMAFSTADQVFPGQRYSAEMYQKLPWGFELSGGLRYLEFTDGTTIYTGSLGNYFRDYWIAFRAFITPKPDVVTSENSFFARTSQTLILTMRKYMGDADNFIGLRAGRGDSPDERRVIDATTPRLRSWSGDLEVQRRAFGRWIVRADMGYAYEEIRQDTYQQRITLGLQLRTNF
;
A
#
# COMPACT_ATOMS: atom_id res chain seq x y z
N PHE A 1 -21.29 -28.71 4.20
CA PHE A 1 -19.91 -28.16 4.12
C PHE A 1 -19.33 -27.83 5.50
N LYS A 2 -19.99 -27.00 6.33
CA LYS A 2 -19.52 -26.67 7.70
C LYS A 2 -19.10 -27.90 8.52
N GLN A 3 -19.96 -28.91 8.60
CA GLN A 3 -19.66 -30.18 9.27
C GLN A 3 -18.40 -30.88 8.72
N ALA A 4 -18.17 -30.87 7.41
CA ALA A 4 -16.96 -31.49 6.83
C ALA A 4 -15.69 -30.76 7.26
N ARG A 5 -15.73 -29.43 7.39
CA ARG A 5 -14.61 -28.63 7.89
C ARG A 5 -14.34 -28.94 9.37
N GLU A 6 -15.38 -28.96 10.20
CA GLU A 6 -15.28 -29.29 11.63
C GLU A 6 -14.67 -30.68 11.84
N VAL A 7 -15.16 -31.69 11.12
CA VAL A 7 -14.66 -33.08 11.19
C VAL A 7 -13.19 -33.17 10.74
N SER A 8 -12.79 -32.45 9.70
CA SER A 8 -11.40 -32.42 9.24
C SER A 8 -10.48 -31.70 10.23
N PHE A 9 -10.91 -30.57 10.80
CA PHE A 9 -10.13 -29.86 11.83
C PHE A 9 -10.03 -30.64 13.15
N ALA A 10 -10.93 -31.59 13.40
CA ALA A 10 -10.83 -32.57 14.47
C ALA A 10 -9.89 -33.76 14.12
N GLY A 11 -9.19 -33.71 12.98
CA GLY A 11 -8.22 -34.72 12.54
C GLY A 11 -8.82 -35.89 11.73
N ASN A 12 -10.14 -35.91 11.51
CA ASN A 12 -10.79 -37.01 10.79
C ASN A 12 -11.01 -36.67 9.30
N ASN A 13 -9.91 -36.62 8.55
CA ASN A 13 -9.93 -36.31 7.12
C ASN A 13 -10.71 -37.35 6.30
N LEU A 14 -10.74 -38.62 6.70
CA LEU A 14 -11.47 -39.67 5.99
C LEU A 14 -12.99 -39.40 6.00
N GLN A 15 -13.55 -39.12 7.18
CA GLN A 15 -14.98 -38.82 7.30
C GLN A 15 -15.32 -37.48 6.62
N ALA A 16 -14.46 -36.48 6.73
CA ALA A 16 -14.62 -35.22 6.02
C ALA A 16 -14.71 -35.45 4.50
N ARG A 17 -13.78 -36.23 3.91
CA ARG A 17 -13.79 -36.56 2.47
C ARG A 17 -15.08 -37.23 2.02
N ARG A 18 -15.64 -38.17 2.80
CA ARG A 18 -16.95 -38.80 2.49
C ARG A 18 -18.11 -37.80 2.46
N ILE A 19 -18.07 -36.76 3.30
CA ILE A 19 -19.08 -35.70 3.29
C ILE A 19 -18.86 -34.79 2.07
N LEU A 20 -17.62 -34.43 1.76
CA LEU A 20 -17.27 -33.58 0.63
C LEU A 20 -17.63 -34.23 -0.70
N GLN A 21 -17.31 -35.51 -0.89
CA GLN A 21 -17.66 -36.27 -2.09
C GLN A 21 -19.17 -36.32 -2.33
N ARG A 22 -19.97 -36.59 -1.28
CA ARG A 22 -21.44 -36.54 -1.37
C ARG A 22 -22.00 -35.17 -1.75
N ILE A 23 -21.32 -34.09 -1.35
CA ILE A 23 -21.70 -32.74 -1.79
C ILE A 23 -21.39 -32.57 -3.28
N LEU A 24 -20.22 -33.02 -3.74
CA LEU A 24 -19.79 -32.91 -5.13
C LEU A 24 -20.58 -33.82 -6.09
N GLU A 25 -21.11 -34.95 -5.62
CA GLU A 25 -22.05 -35.78 -6.40
C GLU A 25 -23.32 -35.01 -6.77
N ARG A 26 -23.81 -34.16 -5.87
CA ARG A 26 -25.01 -33.34 -6.09
C ARG A 26 -24.71 -32.00 -6.75
N LYS A 27 -23.52 -31.46 -6.50
CA LYS A 27 -23.05 -30.17 -7.01
C LYS A 27 -21.59 -30.29 -7.47
N PRO A 28 -21.34 -30.83 -8.69
CA PRO A 28 -19.99 -31.04 -9.20
C PRO A 28 -19.14 -29.76 -9.26
N ASP A 29 -19.79 -28.61 -9.50
CA ASP A 29 -19.13 -27.31 -9.68
C ASP A 29 -19.03 -26.51 -8.38
N TYR A 30 -19.17 -27.17 -7.22
CA TYR A 30 -18.95 -26.52 -5.93
C TYR A 30 -17.44 -26.43 -5.64
N TYR A 31 -16.77 -25.50 -6.32
CA TYR A 31 -15.31 -25.36 -6.31
C TYR A 31 -14.70 -25.21 -4.91
N ASP A 32 -15.28 -24.40 -4.01
CA ASP A 32 -14.78 -24.28 -2.62
C ASP A 32 -14.72 -25.63 -1.87
N VAL A 33 -15.71 -26.51 -2.14
CA VAL A 33 -15.77 -27.86 -1.58
C VAL A 33 -14.73 -28.76 -2.21
N ARG A 34 -14.52 -28.64 -3.52
CA ARG A 34 -13.48 -29.39 -4.26
C ARG A 34 -12.07 -28.96 -3.86
N THR A 35 -11.82 -27.67 -3.69
CA THR A 35 -10.56 -27.14 -3.15
C THR A 35 -10.30 -27.65 -1.74
N PHE A 36 -11.31 -27.65 -0.87
CA PHE A 36 -11.17 -28.20 0.47
C PHE A 36 -10.93 -29.73 0.44
N LEU A 37 -11.58 -30.46 -0.47
CA LEU A 37 -11.31 -31.88 -0.71
C LEU A 37 -9.85 -32.10 -1.09
N GLY A 38 -9.31 -31.32 -2.03
CA GLY A 38 -7.90 -31.33 -2.40
C GLY A 38 -6.96 -31.10 -1.20
N ARG A 39 -7.27 -30.12 -0.34
CA ARG A 39 -6.50 -29.86 0.91
C ARG A 39 -6.50 -31.05 1.86
N THR A 40 -7.65 -31.72 2.05
CA THR A 40 -7.71 -32.91 2.92
C THR A 40 -6.88 -34.08 2.38
N TYR A 41 -6.81 -34.26 1.06
CA TYR A 41 -5.88 -35.23 0.46
C TYR A 41 -4.42 -34.86 0.71
N ALA A 42 -4.07 -33.57 0.55
CA ALA A 42 -2.72 -33.07 0.76
C ALA A 42 -2.24 -33.27 2.22
N TRP A 43 -3.10 -33.02 3.21
CA TRP A 43 -2.79 -33.23 4.62
C TRP A 43 -2.51 -34.69 4.96
N ASP A 44 -3.18 -35.62 4.27
CA ASP A 44 -2.93 -37.07 4.38
C ASP A 44 -1.81 -37.56 3.43
N ARG A 45 -1.02 -36.64 2.85
CA ARG A 45 0.08 -36.89 1.90
C ARG A 45 -0.33 -37.60 0.61
N GLN A 46 -1.62 -37.59 0.27
CA GLN A 46 -2.14 -38.14 -0.98
C GLN A 46 -2.05 -37.08 -2.09
N TYR A 47 -0.83 -36.72 -2.47
CA TYR A 47 -0.55 -35.58 -3.33
C TYR A 47 -1.19 -35.70 -4.73
N ASP A 48 -1.26 -36.89 -5.31
CA ASP A 48 -1.84 -37.08 -6.66
C ASP A 48 -3.37 -36.90 -6.68
N ASN A 49 -4.04 -37.35 -5.63
CA ASN A 49 -5.47 -37.09 -5.43
C ASN A 49 -5.71 -35.61 -5.19
N ALA A 50 -4.84 -34.95 -4.40
CA ALA A 50 -4.92 -33.52 -4.17
C ALA A 50 -4.75 -32.72 -5.46
N ARG A 51 -3.73 -33.03 -6.27
CA ARG A 51 -3.51 -32.45 -7.60
C ARG A 51 -4.73 -32.60 -8.49
N THR A 52 -5.27 -33.81 -8.59
CA THR A 52 -6.41 -34.10 -9.45
C THR A 52 -7.61 -33.20 -9.11
N GLU A 53 -7.95 -33.08 -7.84
CA GLU A 53 -9.09 -32.26 -7.42
C GLU A 53 -8.82 -30.76 -7.56
N LEU A 54 -7.61 -30.29 -7.26
CA LEU A 54 -7.24 -28.88 -7.38
C LEU A 54 -7.12 -28.43 -8.83
N SER A 55 -6.52 -29.25 -9.70
CA SER A 55 -6.41 -28.97 -11.13
C SER A 55 -7.78 -28.88 -11.79
N ARG A 56 -8.76 -29.69 -11.38
CA ARG A 56 -10.16 -29.54 -11.84
C ARG A 56 -10.75 -28.17 -11.52
N VAL A 57 -10.42 -27.61 -10.36
CA VAL A 57 -10.86 -26.24 -10.01
C VAL A 57 -10.18 -25.22 -10.93
N LEU A 58 -8.87 -25.37 -11.16
CA LEU A 58 -8.10 -24.41 -11.97
C LEU A 58 -8.38 -24.50 -13.47
N ILE A 59 -8.90 -25.62 -14.00
CA ILE A 59 -9.36 -25.73 -15.39
C ILE A 59 -10.52 -24.75 -15.64
N ASP A 60 -11.47 -24.65 -14.72
CA ASP A 60 -12.63 -23.77 -14.87
C ASP A 60 -12.37 -22.36 -14.31
N ARG A 61 -11.52 -22.26 -13.28
CA ARG A 61 -11.20 -21.04 -12.54
C ARG A 61 -9.70 -20.93 -12.33
N GLU A 62 -8.99 -20.58 -13.40
CA GLU A 62 -7.53 -20.45 -13.38
C GLU A 62 -7.01 -19.45 -12.31
N ASN A 63 -7.84 -18.46 -11.97
CA ASN A 63 -7.55 -17.48 -10.93
C ASN A 63 -8.10 -17.86 -9.54
N ASP A 64 -8.55 -19.09 -9.27
CA ASP A 64 -9.00 -19.45 -7.93
C ASP A 64 -7.83 -19.42 -6.93
N GLN A 65 -7.75 -18.35 -6.13
CA GLN A 65 -6.63 -18.13 -5.22
C GLN A 65 -6.50 -19.25 -4.17
N ASP A 66 -7.62 -19.80 -3.69
CA ASP A 66 -7.60 -20.85 -2.68
C ASP A 66 -7.06 -22.18 -3.24
N ALA A 67 -7.43 -22.51 -4.48
CA ALA A 67 -6.91 -23.67 -5.19
C ALA A 67 -5.44 -23.49 -5.56
N LEU A 68 -5.02 -22.32 -6.05
CA LEU A 68 -3.62 -21.98 -6.32
C LEU A 68 -2.76 -22.12 -5.05
N LEU A 69 -3.21 -21.54 -3.92
CA LEU A 69 -2.50 -21.65 -2.64
C LEU A 69 -2.35 -23.12 -2.20
N ALA A 70 -3.41 -23.93 -2.36
CA ALA A 70 -3.38 -25.33 -2.00
C ALA A 70 -2.47 -26.15 -2.94
N LEU A 71 -2.46 -25.86 -4.23
CA LEU A 71 -1.65 -26.58 -5.20
C LEU A 71 -0.16 -26.26 -5.04
N ILE A 72 0.18 -25.00 -4.73
CA ILE A 72 1.56 -24.62 -4.36
C ILE A 72 2.04 -25.44 -3.15
N ASP A 73 1.20 -25.62 -2.12
CA ASP A 73 1.55 -26.46 -0.96
C ASP A 73 1.73 -27.93 -1.36
N VAL A 74 0.84 -28.46 -2.20
CA VAL A 74 0.93 -29.85 -2.68
C VAL A 74 2.23 -30.08 -3.42
N GLU A 75 2.58 -29.21 -4.36
CA GLU A 75 3.82 -29.32 -5.13
C GLU A 75 5.05 -29.19 -4.22
N ASP A 76 5.08 -28.19 -3.33
CA ASP A 76 6.17 -28.00 -2.37
C ASP A 76 6.35 -29.20 -1.43
N TRP A 77 5.26 -29.75 -0.89
CA TRP A 77 5.31 -30.89 0.04
C TRP A 77 5.67 -32.20 -0.63
N SER A 78 5.34 -32.35 -1.90
CA SER A 78 5.65 -33.55 -2.70
C SER A 78 7.07 -33.55 -3.27
N GLY A 79 7.84 -32.48 -3.10
CA GLY A 79 9.21 -32.37 -3.60
C GLY A 79 9.34 -31.78 -5.01
N ASN A 80 8.36 -31.02 -5.49
CA ASN A 80 8.37 -30.35 -6.80
C ASN A 80 8.42 -28.81 -6.67
N PRO A 81 9.48 -28.21 -6.08
CA PRO A 81 9.55 -26.77 -5.83
C PRO A 81 9.53 -25.91 -7.11
N GLU A 82 9.99 -26.44 -8.24
CA GLU A 82 9.93 -25.76 -9.54
C GLU A 82 8.49 -25.57 -10.00
N VAL A 83 7.67 -26.61 -9.88
CA VAL A 83 6.23 -26.56 -10.23
C VAL A 83 5.48 -25.67 -9.24
N ALA A 84 5.82 -25.74 -7.95
CA ALA A 84 5.30 -24.83 -6.94
C ALA A 84 5.57 -23.35 -7.31
N ASN A 85 6.79 -23.05 -7.79
CA ASN A 85 7.16 -21.72 -8.26
C ASN A 85 6.41 -21.27 -9.52
N GLN A 86 6.06 -22.19 -10.43
CA GLN A 86 5.24 -21.88 -11.61
C GLN A 86 3.82 -21.47 -11.20
N TYR A 87 3.15 -22.25 -10.35
CA TYR A 87 1.83 -21.90 -9.83
C TYR A 87 1.86 -20.65 -8.96
N LEU A 88 2.93 -20.44 -8.22
CA LEU A 88 3.14 -19.20 -7.47
C LEU A 88 3.27 -17.98 -8.38
N LYS A 89 4.03 -18.09 -9.48
CA LYS A 89 4.14 -17.02 -10.48
C LYS A 89 2.78 -16.73 -11.11
N LEU A 90 2.02 -17.77 -11.44
CA LEU A 90 0.66 -17.65 -11.94
C LEU A 90 -0.24 -16.94 -10.93
N GLY A 91 -0.27 -17.39 -9.68
CA GLY A 91 -1.06 -16.76 -8.62
C GLY A 91 -0.68 -15.31 -8.37
N LEU A 92 0.62 -14.98 -8.37
CA LEU A 92 1.08 -13.60 -8.21
C LEU A 92 0.80 -12.72 -9.45
N SER A 93 0.57 -13.30 -10.63
CA SER A 93 0.09 -12.53 -11.79
C SER A 93 -1.37 -12.09 -11.64
N TYR A 94 -2.21 -12.90 -10.98
CA TYR A 94 -3.61 -12.53 -10.68
C TYR A 94 -3.75 -11.73 -9.38
N TYR A 95 -2.89 -11.99 -8.40
CA TYR A 95 -2.95 -11.43 -7.05
C TYR A 95 -1.57 -10.97 -6.54
N PRO A 96 -0.96 -9.95 -7.17
CA PRO A 96 0.40 -9.51 -6.86
C PRO A 96 0.57 -8.98 -5.43
N THR A 97 -0.49 -8.54 -4.77
CA THR A 97 -0.46 -8.04 -3.39
C THR A 97 -0.96 -9.06 -2.37
N SER A 98 -1.25 -10.31 -2.78
CA SER A 98 -1.71 -11.35 -1.87
C SER A 98 -0.63 -11.71 -0.85
N GLU A 99 -0.88 -11.37 0.41
CA GLU A 99 -0.01 -11.72 1.53
C GLU A 99 0.22 -13.23 1.60
N ALA A 100 -0.82 -14.03 1.38
CA ALA A 100 -0.72 -15.49 1.43
C ALA A 100 0.20 -16.06 0.34
N LEU A 101 0.13 -15.54 -0.89
CA LEU A 101 1.01 -15.97 -1.98
C LEU A 101 2.44 -15.48 -1.75
N LEU A 102 2.62 -14.23 -1.32
CA LEU A 102 3.95 -13.69 -0.99
C LEU A 102 4.59 -14.45 0.18
N MET A 103 3.82 -14.87 1.18
CA MET A 103 4.32 -15.73 2.26
C MET A 103 4.80 -17.09 1.74
N LYS A 104 4.06 -17.72 0.82
CA LYS A 104 4.52 -18.97 0.17
C LYS A 104 5.79 -18.75 -0.65
N LYS A 105 5.87 -17.65 -1.40
CA LYS A 105 7.08 -17.24 -2.12
C LYS A 105 8.28 -17.13 -1.20
N ALA A 106 8.14 -16.40 -0.09
CA ALA A 106 9.21 -16.26 0.89
C ALA A 106 9.65 -17.62 1.43
N ARG A 107 8.72 -18.51 1.79
CA ARG A 107 9.05 -19.86 2.28
C ARG A 107 9.80 -20.72 1.26
N LEU A 108 9.37 -20.70 -0.01
CA LEU A 108 10.05 -21.42 -1.08
C LEU A 108 11.47 -20.89 -1.30
N GLN A 109 11.64 -19.56 -1.26
CA GLN A 109 12.96 -18.92 -1.34
C GLN A 109 13.85 -19.33 -0.17
N ILE A 110 13.31 -19.40 1.05
CA ILE A 110 14.05 -19.85 2.25
C ILE A 110 14.47 -21.32 2.11
N LYS A 111 13.57 -22.18 1.64
CA LYS A 111 13.88 -23.60 1.35
C LYS A 111 14.99 -23.74 0.32
N ALA A 112 15.05 -22.84 -0.66
CA ALA A 112 16.11 -22.78 -1.65
C ALA A 112 17.40 -22.08 -1.18
N ASP A 113 17.51 -21.75 0.11
CA ASP A 113 18.60 -20.95 0.73
C ASP A 113 18.79 -19.54 0.15
N ASP A 114 17.82 -19.05 -0.64
CA ASP A 114 17.77 -17.68 -1.17
C ASP A 114 17.18 -16.73 -0.12
N LYS A 115 17.92 -16.55 0.98
CA LYS A 115 17.52 -15.70 2.12
C LYS A 115 17.39 -14.22 1.74
N GLU A 116 18.16 -13.77 0.76
CA GLU A 116 18.11 -12.37 0.28
C GLU A 116 16.77 -12.11 -0.42
N SER A 117 16.40 -12.93 -1.41
CA SER A 117 15.11 -12.74 -2.08
C SER A 117 13.93 -13.01 -1.16
N ALA A 118 14.06 -13.95 -0.20
CA ALA A 118 13.05 -14.17 0.83
C ALA A 118 12.82 -12.91 1.67
N ALA A 119 13.89 -12.28 2.14
CA ALA A 119 13.80 -11.04 2.91
C ALA A 119 13.24 -9.88 2.06
N ILE A 120 13.59 -9.76 0.77
CA ILE A 120 12.96 -8.78 -0.14
C ILE A 120 11.44 -9.05 -0.25
N THR A 121 11.04 -10.30 -0.45
CA THR A 121 9.62 -10.69 -0.53
C THR A 121 8.87 -10.39 0.77
N LEU A 122 9.46 -10.72 1.93
CA LEU A 122 8.87 -10.47 3.24
C LEU A 122 8.75 -8.99 3.53
N ARG A 123 9.75 -8.17 3.17
CA ARG A 123 9.62 -6.72 3.30
C ARG A 123 8.47 -6.20 2.47
N ARG A 124 8.31 -6.71 1.26
CA ARG A 124 7.20 -6.27 0.42
C ARG A 124 5.87 -6.51 1.10
N ILE A 125 5.69 -7.64 1.79
CA ILE A 125 4.52 -7.88 2.66
C ILE A 125 4.40 -6.79 3.73
N LEU A 126 5.51 -6.40 4.35
CA LEU A 126 5.55 -5.35 5.38
C LEU A 126 5.35 -3.92 4.83
N ASP A 127 5.61 -3.65 3.55
CA ASP A 127 5.41 -2.32 2.96
C ASP A 127 3.93 -1.94 2.87
N PHE A 128 3.03 -2.93 2.71
CA PHE A 128 1.57 -2.72 2.69
C PHE A 128 0.83 -3.43 3.83
N ASN A 129 1.50 -4.31 4.56
CA ASN A 129 1.06 -4.81 5.85
C ASN A 129 2.18 -4.78 6.89
N PRO A 130 2.53 -3.59 7.42
CA PRO A 130 3.54 -3.46 8.47
C PRO A 130 3.22 -4.30 9.72
N GLY A 131 1.96 -4.70 9.91
CA GLY A 131 1.48 -5.49 11.03
C GLY A 131 1.47 -7.01 10.81
N ASN A 132 1.93 -7.54 9.67
CA ASN A 132 1.93 -8.97 9.41
C ASN A 132 2.91 -9.70 10.34
N LYS A 133 2.38 -10.30 11.41
CA LYS A 133 3.19 -11.00 12.43
C LYS A 133 4.03 -12.13 11.83
N GLU A 134 3.45 -12.91 10.92
CA GLU A 134 4.13 -14.05 10.31
C GLU A 134 5.31 -13.60 9.44
N ALA A 135 5.13 -12.53 8.66
CA ALA A 135 6.20 -11.95 7.86
C ALA A 135 7.31 -11.34 8.72
N ILE A 136 6.96 -10.69 9.84
CA ILE A 136 7.94 -10.17 10.82
C ILE A 136 8.73 -11.32 11.45
N ASP A 137 8.04 -12.34 11.94
CA ASP A 137 8.66 -13.47 12.63
C ASP A 137 9.60 -14.22 11.68
N LEU A 138 9.18 -14.43 10.43
CA LEU A 138 10.00 -15.06 9.39
C LEU A 138 11.15 -14.15 8.93
N MET A 139 10.95 -12.84 8.85
CA MET A 139 12.03 -11.90 8.55
C MET A 139 13.10 -11.93 9.65
N ASN A 140 12.67 -11.95 10.92
CA ASN A 140 13.58 -11.99 12.06
C ASN A 140 14.38 -13.30 12.13
N SER A 141 13.82 -14.42 11.64
CA SER A 141 14.51 -15.71 11.64
C SER A 141 15.54 -15.85 10.53
N LEU A 142 15.53 -14.99 9.50
CA LEU A 142 16.40 -15.14 8.35
C LEU A 142 17.90 -14.86 8.61
N ASN A 143 18.30 -14.46 9.83
CA ASN A 143 19.67 -14.04 10.17
C ASN A 143 20.29 -13.03 9.18
N THR A 144 19.48 -12.42 8.30
CA THR A 144 19.87 -11.32 7.43
C THR A 144 19.74 -10.03 8.22
N ALA A 145 20.70 -9.80 9.12
CA ALA A 145 20.86 -8.53 9.84
C ALA A 145 20.97 -7.30 8.92
N ARG A 146 21.13 -7.53 7.60
CA ARG A 146 21.33 -6.49 6.62
C ARG A 146 20.02 -5.87 6.19
N LEU A 147 19.04 -6.60 5.64
CA LEU A 147 18.02 -5.94 4.85
C LEU A 147 17.16 -4.91 5.58
N ASN A 148 17.04 -4.78 6.90
CA ASN A 148 16.00 -3.95 7.57
C ASN A 148 16.05 -2.43 7.33
N ASN A 149 16.98 -1.93 6.53
CA ASN A 149 17.10 -0.52 6.24
C ASN A 149 16.53 -0.21 4.86
N ARG A 150 16.10 1.04 4.71
CA ARG A 150 15.63 1.62 3.47
C ARG A 150 16.35 2.94 3.28
N VAL A 151 16.80 3.22 2.07
CA VAL A 151 17.21 4.57 1.67
C VAL A 151 16.40 4.95 0.44
N GLN A 152 15.95 6.20 0.42
CA GLN A 152 15.23 6.77 -0.70
C GLN A 152 15.68 8.22 -0.92
N ILE A 153 15.80 8.58 -2.19
CA ILE A 153 16.01 9.95 -2.64
C ILE A 153 14.95 10.26 -3.68
N SER A 154 14.42 11.47 -3.63
CA SER A 154 13.46 11.97 -4.62
C SER A 154 13.73 13.42 -4.97
N TYR A 155 13.41 13.77 -6.21
CA TYR A 155 13.46 15.11 -6.74
C TYR A 155 12.18 15.39 -7.52
N THR A 156 11.58 16.54 -7.27
CA THR A 156 10.39 17.02 -7.97
C THR A 156 10.59 18.46 -8.41
N VAL A 157 10.12 18.78 -9.61
CA VAL A 157 10.09 20.13 -10.14
C VAL A 157 8.69 20.47 -10.65
N ASP A 158 8.19 21.65 -10.29
CA ASP A 158 6.92 22.20 -10.75
C ASP A 158 7.16 23.37 -11.70
N PHE A 159 6.60 23.29 -12.90
CA PHE A 159 6.60 24.37 -13.89
C PHE A 159 5.23 25.03 -13.94
N PHE A 160 5.22 26.35 -14.12
CA PHE A 160 4.01 27.15 -14.15
C PHE A 160 3.90 27.90 -15.48
N ASP A 161 2.66 28.10 -15.95
CA ASP A 161 2.37 28.89 -17.16
C ASP A 161 2.50 30.41 -16.95
N GLN A 162 2.23 30.88 -15.73
CA GLN A 162 2.49 32.25 -15.32
C GLN A 162 3.99 32.51 -15.11
N LYS A 163 4.41 33.79 -15.04
CA LYS A 163 5.81 34.23 -14.77
C LYS A 163 6.25 33.93 -13.32
N THR A 164 6.16 32.68 -12.90
CA THR A 164 6.54 32.17 -11.60
C THR A 164 7.75 31.27 -11.78
N SER A 165 8.80 31.47 -10.97
CA SER A 165 9.96 30.58 -10.99
C SER A 165 9.54 29.13 -10.68
N PRO A 166 10.13 28.13 -11.36
CA PRO A 166 9.84 26.73 -11.08
C PRO A 166 10.07 26.39 -9.60
N TRP A 167 9.18 25.59 -9.02
CA TRP A 167 9.40 25.11 -7.67
C TRP A 167 10.22 23.83 -7.71
N GLN A 168 11.12 23.67 -6.75
CA GLN A 168 11.97 22.50 -6.65
C GLN A 168 11.83 21.88 -5.27
N PHE A 169 11.85 20.56 -5.22
CA PHE A 169 11.77 19.79 -3.98
C PHE A 169 12.72 18.61 -4.03
N ILE A 170 13.62 18.51 -3.07
CA ILE A 170 14.52 17.37 -2.87
C ILE A 170 14.20 16.76 -1.53
N SER A 171 14.09 15.43 -1.49
CA SER A 171 13.93 14.70 -0.24
C SER A 171 14.85 13.49 -0.20
N ALA A 172 15.47 13.27 0.96
CA ALA A 172 16.25 12.08 1.24
C ALA A 172 15.78 11.48 2.57
N ASP A 173 15.51 10.18 2.59
CA ASP A 173 15.11 9.46 3.78
C ASP A 173 15.90 8.17 4.02
N ILE A 174 16.07 7.87 5.30
CA ILE A 174 16.55 6.60 5.81
C ILE A 174 15.49 6.00 6.72
N GLY A 175 15.10 4.76 6.45
CA GLY A 175 14.10 4.02 7.20
C GLY A 175 14.66 2.75 7.79
N ARG A 176 14.08 2.31 8.91
CA ARG A 176 14.40 1.03 9.53
C ARG A 176 13.15 0.33 10.05
N SER A 177 13.06 -0.97 9.80
CA SER A 177 12.04 -1.85 10.39
C SER A 177 12.50 -2.40 11.75
N PHE A 178 11.60 -2.36 12.72
CA PHE A 178 11.74 -2.85 14.09
C PHE A 178 10.59 -3.82 14.42
N LYS A 179 10.67 -4.51 15.56
CA LYS A 179 9.60 -5.42 16.02
C LYS A 179 8.25 -4.72 16.26
N PHE A 180 8.28 -3.43 16.61
CA PHE A 180 7.09 -2.63 16.90
C PHE A 180 6.50 -1.91 15.67
N GLY A 181 7.20 -1.91 14.53
CA GLY A 181 6.83 -1.05 13.41
C GLY A 181 8.03 -0.61 12.58
N SER A 182 7.87 0.45 11.80
CA SER A 182 8.99 1.09 11.08
C SER A 182 9.13 2.56 11.49
N VAL A 183 10.36 3.07 11.40
CA VAL A 183 10.67 4.49 11.61
C VAL A 183 11.47 4.98 10.43
N ILE A 184 11.13 6.16 9.92
CA ILE A 184 11.74 6.83 8.79
C ILE A 184 12.16 8.22 9.25
N MET A 185 13.40 8.58 8.99
CA MET A 185 13.91 9.94 9.15
C MET A 185 14.11 10.54 7.77
N ARG A 186 13.64 11.77 7.55
CA ARG A 186 13.63 12.43 6.25
C ARG A 186 14.14 13.87 6.37
N GLY A 187 14.98 14.27 5.43
CA GLY A 187 15.38 15.66 5.21
C GLY A 187 14.80 16.17 3.90
N ASN A 188 14.15 17.33 3.93
CA ASN A 188 13.49 17.95 2.79
C ASN A 188 14.09 19.33 2.52
N VAL A 189 14.43 19.63 1.28
CA VAL A 189 14.80 20.96 0.80
C VAL A 189 13.80 21.37 -0.26
N ALA A 190 13.21 22.55 -0.11
CA ALA A 190 12.29 23.10 -1.08
C ALA A 190 12.70 24.51 -1.49
N GLU A 191 12.60 24.83 -2.77
CA GLU A 191 12.68 26.18 -3.28
C GLU A 191 11.32 26.54 -3.88
N ARG A 192 10.62 27.48 -3.23
CA ARG A 192 9.27 27.91 -3.59
C ARG A 192 9.14 29.40 -3.35
N PHE A 193 8.47 30.08 -4.27
CA PHE A 193 8.17 31.52 -4.15
C PHE A 193 9.39 32.43 -3.95
N GLY A 194 10.55 32.05 -4.47
CA GLY A 194 11.80 32.78 -4.27
C GLY A 194 12.46 32.56 -2.90
N ASN A 195 11.91 31.67 -2.07
CA ASN A 195 12.47 31.28 -0.78
C ASN A 195 12.95 29.84 -0.82
N ARG A 196 13.98 29.55 -0.01
CA ARG A 196 14.46 28.19 0.22
C ARG A 196 14.16 27.77 1.65
N GLY A 197 13.60 26.58 1.83
CA GLY A 197 13.30 25.99 3.11
C GLY A 197 13.98 24.64 3.31
N LEU A 198 14.25 24.33 4.58
CA LEU A 198 14.75 23.03 5.05
C LEU A 198 13.77 22.49 6.09
N GLN A 199 13.43 21.21 6.01
CA GLN A 199 12.58 20.55 6.97
C GLN A 199 13.16 19.18 7.32
N TYR A 200 13.10 18.83 8.60
CA TYR A 200 13.41 17.51 9.11
C TYR A 200 12.12 16.83 9.57
N GLU A 201 11.97 15.56 9.25
CA GLU A 201 10.78 14.79 9.56
C GLU A 201 11.16 13.43 10.15
N VAL A 202 10.41 13.00 11.17
CA VAL A 202 10.41 11.64 11.67
C VAL A 202 9.00 11.09 11.49
N GLU A 203 8.88 10.00 10.74
CA GLU A 203 7.64 9.30 10.44
C GLU A 203 7.74 7.87 10.96
N SER A 204 6.68 7.38 11.59
CA SER A 204 6.65 6.05 12.18
C SER A 204 5.34 5.33 11.85
N PHE A 205 5.44 4.02 11.62
CA PHE A 205 4.30 3.13 11.42
C PHE A 205 4.28 2.12 12.56
N LEU A 206 3.54 2.43 13.62
CA LEU A 206 3.48 1.66 14.85
C LEU A 206 2.39 0.60 14.80
N ARG A 207 2.70 -0.64 15.17
CA ARG A 207 1.71 -1.71 15.28
C ARG A 207 1.03 -1.65 16.64
N LEU A 208 -0.31 -1.62 16.65
CA LEU A 208 -1.08 -1.73 17.88
C LEU A 208 -1.50 -3.19 18.12
N PHE A 209 -2.39 -3.71 17.27
CA PHE A 209 -2.96 -5.06 17.36
C PHE A 209 -3.07 -5.68 15.97
N LYS A 210 -3.50 -6.95 15.89
CA LYS A 210 -3.64 -7.64 14.59
C LYS A 210 -4.56 -6.84 13.65
N GLY A 211 -4.08 -6.56 12.45
CA GLY A 211 -4.84 -5.82 11.42
C GLY A 211 -4.94 -4.31 11.63
N ASN A 212 -4.22 -3.74 12.60
CA ASN A 212 -4.27 -2.31 12.89
C ASN A 212 -2.85 -1.73 13.04
N TYR A 213 -2.64 -0.54 12.48
CA TYR A 213 -1.41 0.23 12.68
C TYR A 213 -1.70 1.72 12.74
N VAL A 214 -0.77 2.48 13.30
CA VAL A 214 -0.83 3.94 13.38
C VAL A 214 0.35 4.52 12.62
N ASN A 215 0.08 5.40 11.67
CA ASN A 215 1.07 6.32 11.15
C ASN A 215 1.16 7.52 12.10
N ALA A 216 2.34 7.85 12.60
CA ALA A 216 2.59 9.05 13.39
C ALA A 216 3.83 9.75 12.85
N ALA A 217 3.72 11.05 12.57
CA ALA A 217 4.82 11.84 12.04
C ALA A 217 4.94 13.19 12.75
N MET A 218 6.17 13.66 12.85
CA MET A 218 6.52 15.00 13.32
C MET A 218 7.54 15.61 12.37
N ALA A 219 7.40 16.89 12.05
CA ALA A 219 8.36 17.62 11.23
C ALA A 219 8.61 19.03 11.75
N PHE A 220 9.84 19.50 11.59
CA PHE A 220 10.32 20.80 12.04
C PHE A 220 11.03 21.52 10.90
N SER A 221 10.77 22.81 10.75
CA SER A 221 11.43 23.64 9.73
C SER A 221 12.04 24.90 10.34
N THR A 222 13.12 25.37 9.73
CA THR A 222 13.81 26.61 10.07
C THR A 222 13.40 27.79 9.20
N ALA A 223 12.48 27.60 8.24
CA ALA A 223 12.13 28.60 7.24
C ALA A 223 10.62 28.84 7.19
N ASP A 224 10.22 30.02 7.67
CA ASP A 224 8.83 30.31 8.04
C ASP A 224 7.83 30.35 6.87
N GLN A 225 8.30 30.41 5.61
CA GLN A 225 7.44 30.63 4.44
C GLN A 225 7.30 29.45 3.46
N VAL A 226 8.12 28.41 3.60
CA VAL A 226 8.16 27.28 2.65
C VAL A 226 7.57 26.02 3.27
N PHE A 227 7.85 25.77 4.53
CA PHE A 227 7.32 24.66 5.31
C PHE A 227 6.67 25.21 6.58
N PRO A 228 5.72 24.47 7.19
CA PRO A 228 5.28 24.79 8.54
C PRO A 228 6.46 24.66 9.51
N GLY A 229 6.54 25.56 10.48
CA GLY A 229 7.56 25.54 11.54
C GLY A 229 7.48 24.24 12.33
N GLN A 230 6.25 23.77 12.59
CA GLN A 230 5.98 22.46 13.18
C GLN A 230 4.83 21.77 12.43
N ARG A 231 4.96 20.46 12.21
CA ARG A 231 3.89 19.60 11.71
C ARG A 231 3.81 18.34 12.55
N TYR A 232 2.59 17.98 12.94
CA TYR A 232 2.31 16.71 13.61
C TYR A 232 1.19 15.99 12.87
N SER A 233 1.28 14.67 12.73
CA SER A 233 0.17 13.87 12.22
C SER A 233 0.08 12.53 12.91
N ALA A 234 -1.16 12.05 13.08
CA ALA A 234 -1.45 10.72 13.56
C ALA A 234 -2.66 10.18 12.80
N GLU A 235 -2.54 9.00 12.21
CA GLU A 235 -3.61 8.35 11.46
C GLU A 235 -3.63 6.85 11.77
N MET A 236 -4.79 6.36 12.21
CA MET A 236 -5.01 4.95 12.49
C MET A 236 -5.57 4.27 11.25
N TYR A 237 -5.03 3.09 10.95
CA TYR A 237 -5.43 2.25 9.83
C TYR A 237 -5.95 0.93 10.36
N GLN A 238 -7.06 0.48 9.78
CA GLN A 238 -7.71 -0.77 10.10
C GLN A 238 -7.94 -1.57 8.82
N LYS A 239 -7.43 -2.80 8.81
CA LYS A 239 -7.72 -3.79 7.77
C LYS A 239 -9.11 -4.38 7.99
N LEU A 240 -9.87 -4.42 6.91
CA LEU A 240 -11.21 -4.99 6.85
C LEU A 240 -11.20 -6.23 5.94
N PRO A 241 -12.22 -7.10 6.03
CA PRO A 241 -12.39 -8.21 5.09
C PRO A 241 -12.41 -7.76 3.62
N TRP A 242 -12.24 -8.72 2.71
CA TRP A 242 -12.30 -8.50 1.25
C TRP A 242 -11.27 -7.49 0.69
N GLY A 243 -10.14 -7.35 1.37
CA GLY A 243 -9.03 -6.51 0.90
C GLY A 243 -9.23 -5.02 1.12
N PHE A 244 -10.22 -4.61 1.93
CA PHE A 244 -10.43 -3.21 2.30
C PHE A 244 -9.50 -2.76 3.42
N GLU A 245 -9.13 -1.49 3.39
CA GLU A 245 -8.40 -0.80 4.45
C GLU A 245 -9.03 0.57 4.67
N LEU A 246 -9.37 0.89 5.91
CA LEU A 246 -9.95 2.16 6.32
C LEU A 246 -8.96 2.91 7.20
N SER A 247 -8.86 4.22 7.04
CA SER A 247 -8.09 5.06 7.95
C SER A 247 -8.83 6.31 8.39
N GLY A 248 -8.45 6.80 9.57
CA GLY A 248 -8.93 8.04 10.15
C GLY A 248 -7.84 8.68 11.00
N GLY A 249 -7.66 9.98 10.86
CA GLY A 249 -6.55 10.68 11.49
C GLY A 249 -6.69 12.18 11.52
N LEU A 250 -5.64 12.81 12.01
CA LEU A 250 -5.50 14.24 12.11
C LEU A 250 -4.07 14.66 11.75
N ARG A 251 -3.97 15.86 11.18
CA ARG A 251 -2.71 16.54 10.89
C ARG A 251 -2.83 17.98 11.39
N TYR A 252 -1.86 18.39 12.18
CA TYR A 252 -1.70 19.76 12.66
C TYR A 252 -0.52 20.41 11.94
N LEU A 253 -0.74 21.61 11.40
CA LEU A 253 0.25 22.44 10.75
C LEU A 253 0.36 23.75 11.51
N GLU A 254 1.58 24.17 11.84
CA GLU A 254 1.86 25.45 12.47
C GLU A 254 2.73 26.30 11.53
N PHE A 255 2.12 27.31 10.92
CA PHE A 255 2.84 28.37 10.21
C PHE A 255 2.92 29.60 11.14
N THR A 256 2.10 30.63 10.87
CA THR A 256 1.83 31.71 11.83
C THR A 256 0.71 31.29 12.79
N ASP A 257 -0.36 30.71 12.24
CA ASP A 257 -1.48 30.15 12.99
C ASP A 257 -1.50 28.62 12.89
N GLY A 258 -2.05 27.99 13.93
CA GLY A 258 -2.26 26.55 13.97
C GLY A 258 -3.49 26.13 13.15
N THR A 259 -3.34 25.13 12.29
CA THR A 259 -4.44 24.56 11.51
C THR A 259 -4.52 23.05 11.70
N THR A 260 -5.68 22.56 12.14
CA THR A 260 -5.98 21.12 12.24
C THR A 260 -6.72 20.65 10.99
N ILE A 261 -6.32 19.49 10.47
CA ILE A 261 -6.87 18.86 9.27
C ILE A 261 -7.26 17.43 9.64
N TYR A 262 -8.51 17.07 9.41
CA TYR A 262 -8.98 15.70 9.55
C TYR A 262 -8.68 14.93 8.28
N THR A 263 -8.16 13.70 8.44
CA THR A 263 -7.78 12.83 7.33
C THR A 263 -8.58 11.55 7.39
N GLY A 264 -8.95 11.03 6.23
CA GLY A 264 -9.53 9.70 6.13
C GLY A 264 -9.25 9.07 4.78
N SER A 265 -9.16 7.75 4.74
CA SER A 265 -9.03 7.02 3.48
C SER A 265 -9.74 5.68 3.49
N LEU A 266 -10.16 5.25 2.31
CA LEU A 266 -10.69 3.92 2.03
C LEU A 266 -9.95 3.33 0.85
N GLY A 267 -9.17 2.30 1.10
CA GLY A 267 -8.44 1.53 0.10
C GLY A 267 -9.07 0.16 -0.12
N ASN A 268 -8.92 -0.38 -1.33
CA ASN A 268 -9.25 -1.75 -1.65
C ASN A 268 -8.18 -2.36 -2.57
N TYR A 269 -7.75 -3.56 -2.23
CA TYR A 269 -6.95 -4.41 -3.11
C TYR A 269 -7.87 -5.39 -3.83
N PHE A 270 -8.05 -5.17 -5.14
CA PHE A 270 -8.83 -6.04 -6.00
C PHE A 270 -7.94 -6.60 -7.11
N ARG A 271 -7.61 -7.90 -7.01
CA ARG A 271 -6.70 -8.58 -7.96
C ARG A 271 -5.33 -7.89 -8.04
N ASP A 272 -4.96 -7.45 -9.24
CA ASP A 272 -3.78 -6.67 -9.56
C ASP A 272 -3.97 -5.16 -9.43
N TYR A 273 -5.11 -4.71 -8.88
CA TYR A 273 -5.39 -3.30 -8.66
C TYR A 273 -5.38 -2.94 -7.18
N TRP A 274 -4.89 -1.74 -6.89
CA TRP A 274 -5.16 -1.04 -5.64
C TRP A 274 -5.85 0.27 -5.95
N ILE A 275 -7.04 0.47 -5.38
CA ILE A 275 -7.83 1.69 -5.52
C ILE A 275 -7.96 2.30 -4.14
N ALA A 276 -7.62 3.56 -3.99
CA ALA A 276 -7.71 4.27 -2.73
C ALA A 276 -8.32 5.64 -2.91
N PHE A 277 -9.35 5.92 -2.12
CA PHE A 277 -9.92 7.25 -1.97
C PHE A 277 -9.43 7.86 -0.66
N ARG A 278 -8.97 9.11 -0.70
CA ARG A 278 -8.49 9.86 0.46
C ARG A 278 -9.13 11.24 0.50
N ALA A 279 -9.55 11.65 1.69
CA ALA A 279 -10.12 12.96 1.95
C ALA A 279 -9.33 13.69 3.03
N PHE A 280 -9.14 14.99 2.84
CA PHE A 280 -8.66 15.92 3.84
C PHE A 280 -9.72 16.99 4.06
N ILE A 281 -10.06 17.25 5.32
CA ILE A 281 -11.08 18.22 5.72
C ILE A 281 -10.42 19.21 6.67
N THR A 282 -10.32 20.47 6.25
CA THR A 282 -9.82 21.57 7.10
C THR A 282 -10.99 22.45 7.51
N PRO A 283 -11.37 22.48 8.81
CA PRO A 283 -12.37 23.42 9.32
C PRO A 283 -11.96 24.88 9.12
N LYS A 284 -12.95 25.74 8.88
CA LYS A 284 -12.82 27.20 8.74
C LYS A 284 -13.79 27.90 9.69
N PRO A 285 -13.49 27.95 11.01
CA PRO A 285 -14.41 28.47 12.00
C PRO A 285 -14.73 29.97 11.80
N ASP A 286 -13.77 30.74 11.25
CA ASP A 286 -13.86 32.20 11.16
C ASP A 286 -14.46 32.72 9.85
N VAL A 287 -14.84 31.83 8.91
CA VAL A 287 -15.46 32.25 7.64
C VAL A 287 -16.96 32.47 7.84
N VAL A 288 -17.38 33.73 7.72
CA VAL A 288 -18.80 34.12 7.69
C VAL A 288 -19.39 33.76 6.33
N THR A 289 -20.20 32.70 6.29
CA THR A 289 -20.92 32.26 5.08
C THR A 289 -22.43 32.36 5.31
N SER A 290 -23.19 32.66 4.26
CA SER A 290 -24.67 32.66 4.30
C SER A 290 -25.26 31.25 4.42
N GLU A 291 -24.47 30.22 4.15
CA GLU A 291 -24.87 28.81 4.18
C GLU A 291 -24.32 28.13 5.44
N ASN A 292 -25.20 27.78 6.38
CA ASN A 292 -24.83 27.15 7.65
C ASN A 292 -24.59 25.62 7.56
N SER A 293 -23.95 25.14 6.48
CA SER A 293 -23.61 23.72 6.33
C SER A 293 -22.16 23.44 6.78
N PHE A 294 -21.91 22.24 7.34
CA PHE A 294 -20.56 21.81 7.73
C PHE A 294 -19.58 21.87 6.55
N PHE A 295 -20.05 21.53 5.35
CA PHE A 295 -19.25 21.56 4.13
C PHE A 295 -18.93 22.97 3.64
N ALA A 296 -19.84 23.94 3.83
CA ALA A 296 -19.58 25.35 3.52
C ALA A 296 -18.49 25.97 4.42
N ARG A 297 -18.32 25.44 5.64
CA ARG A 297 -17.31 25.87 6.62
C ARG A 297 -16.05 25.00 6.62
N THR A 298 -15.78 24.25 5.55
CA THR A 298 -14.57 23.43 5.43
C THR A 298 -13.90 23.57 4.07
N SER A 299 -12.56 23.52 4.05
CA SER A 299 -11.80 23.19 2.83
C SER A 299 -11.72 21.67 2.69
N GLN A 300 -11.94 21.17 1.49
CA GLN A 300 -11.96 19.74 1.19
C GLN A 300 -10.97 19.43 0.08
N THR A 301 -10.12 18.44 0.32
CA THR A 301 -9.23 17.87 -0.71
C THR A 301 -9.56 16.40 -0.87
N LEU A 302 -9.93 15.98 -2.07
CA LEU A 302 -10.33 14.63 -2.40
C LEU A 302 -9.34 14.06 -3.41
N ILE A 303 -8.79 12.89 -3.14
CA ILE A 303 -7.80 12.22 -3.98
C ILE A 303 -8.26 10.80 -4.25
N LEU A 304 -8.35 10.44 -5.52
CA LEU A 304 -8.53 9.07 -5.97
C LEU A 304 -7.21 8.58 -6.56
N THR A 305 -6.69 7.48 -6.05
CA THR A 305 -5.51 6.80 -6.58
C THR A 305 -5.92 5.43 -7.08
N MET A 306 -5.46 5.06 -8.26
CA MET A 306 -5.58 3.72 -8.82
C MET A 306 -4.21 3.24 -9.27
N ARG A 307 -3.77 2.08 -8.82
CA ARG A 307 -2.54 1.42 -9.27
C ARG A 307 -2.87 0.08 -9.89
N LYS A 308 -2.25 -0.22 -11.03
CA LYS A 308 -2.23 -1.54 -11.65
C LYS A 308 -0.83 -2.14 -11.51
N TYR A 309 -0.74 -3.22 -10.76
CA TYR A 309 0.49 -3.96 -10.52
C TYR A 309 0.78 -4.97 -11.64
N MET A 310 2.03 -5.08 -12.04
CA MET A 310 2.49 -5.95 -13.12
C MET A 310 3.34 -7.06 -12.53
N GLY A 311 2.69 -8.17 -12.17
CA GLY A 311 3.26 -9.33 -11.51
C GLY A 311 3.69 -9.11 -10.06
N ASP A 312 3.91 -7.85 -9.67
CA ASP A 312 4.68 -7.52 -8.50
C ASP A 312 4.40 -6.08 -7.99
N ALA A 313 4.38 -5.85 -6.67
CA ALA A 313 4.03 -4.58 -6.04
C ALA A 313 5.07 -3.47 -6.24
N ASP A 314 6.30 -3.81 -6.63
CA ASP A 314 7.32 -2.83 -7.00
C ASP A 314 7.18 -2.38 -8.46
N ASN A 315 6.34 -3.05 -9.24
CA ASN A 315 6.13 -2.78 -10.66
C ASN A 315 4.67 -2.39 -10.89
N PHE A 316 4.40 -1.10 -11.08
CA PHE A 316 3.04 -0.65 -11.35
C PHE A 316 2.99 0.57 -12.27
N ILE A 317 1.82 0.76 -12.87
CA ILE A 317 1.40 2.03 -13.45
C ILE A 317 0.25 2.53 -12.59
N GLY A 318 0.32 3.78 -12.17
CA GLY A 318 -0.69 4.41 -11.34
C GLY A 318 -1.24 5.67 -11.98
N LEU A 319 -2.50 5.94 -11.67
CA LEU A 319 -3.20 7.18 -11.97
C LEU A 319 -3.66 7.78 -10.66
N ARG A 320 -3.46 9.09 -10.51
CA ARG A 320 -4.02 9.87 -9.41
C ARG A 320 -4.88 10.98 -10.00
N ALA A 321 -6.04 11.21 -9.40
CA ALA A 321 -6.89 12.34 -9.70
C ALA A 321 -7.22 13.06 -8.39
N GLY A 322 -7.05 14.37 -8.38
CA GLY A 322 -7.25 15.21 -7.21
C GLY A 322 -8.24 16.34 -7.47
N ARG A 323 -8.98 16.72 -6.43
CA ARG A 323 -9.73 17.97 -6.36
C ARG A 323 -9.42 18.66 -5.04
N GLY A 324 -9.07 19.94 -5.08
CA GLY A 324 -8.57 20.67 -3.91
C GLY A 324 -7.05 20.58 -3.78
N ASP A 325 -6.47 21.43 -2.94
CA ASP A 325 -5.02 21.53 -2.78
C ASP A 325 -4.52 20.64 -1.64
N SER A 326 -3.40 19.95 -1.86
CA SER A 326 -2.80 19.10 -0.83
C SER A 326 -2.37 19.95 0.36
N PRO A 327 -2.61 19.51 1.62
CA PRO A 327 -2.12 20.23 2.79
C PRO A 327 -0.61 20.55 2.78
N ASP A 328 0.19 19.75 2.08
CA ASP A 328 1.65 19.89 2.00
C ASP A 328 2.12 20.95 0.98
N GLU A 329 1.18 21.57 0.24
CA GLU A 329 1.44 22.58 -0.78
C GLU A 329 0.97 23.99 -0.38
N ARG A 330 0.36 24.14 0.81
CA ARG A 330 -0.16 25.41 1.31
C ARG A 330 0.95 26.36 1.77
N ARG A 331 0.80 27.65 1.44
CA ARG A 331 1.70 28.76 1.82
C ARG A 331 1.17 29.50 3.07
N VAL A 332 2.05 30.21 3.79
CA VAL A 332 1.73 31.09 4.94
C VAL A 332 0.59 32.08 4.64
N ILE A 333 0.56 32.66 3.43
CA ILE A 333 -0.42 33.69 3.03
C ILE A 333 -1.76 33.06 2.58
N ASP A 334 -1.76 31.75 2.26
CA ASP A 334 -2.94 31.01 1.77
C ASP A 334 -3.65 30.22 2.89
N ALA A 335 -3.21 30.32 4.14
CA ALA A 335 -3.99 29.78 5.27
C ALA A 335 -5.40 30.39 5.34
N THR A 336 -5.54 31.64 4.88
CA THR A 336 -6.79 32.41 4.87
C THR A 336 -7.42 32.57 3.49
N THR A 337 -6.67 32.36 2.39
CA THR A 337 -7.18 32.55 1.03
C THR A 337 -7.66 31.22 0.44
N PRO A 338 -8.96 31.04 0.18
CA PRO A 338 -9.46 29.80 -0.36
C PRO A 338 -9.06 29.67 -1.84
N ARG A 339 -8.17 28.72 -2.15
CA ARG A 339 -8.15 28.12 -3.48
C ARG A 339 -9.44 27.31 -3.62
N LEU A 340 -10.46 27.92 -4.24
CA LEU A 340 -11.82 27.40 -4.26
C LEU A 340 -11.98 26.22 -5.25
N ARG A 341 -11.16 26.19 -6.30
CA ARG A 341 -11.23 25.18 -7.37
C ARG A 341 -9.83 24.80 -7.86
N SER A 342 -9.39 23.62 -7.51
CA SER A 342 -8.23 22.98 -8.14
C SER A 342 -8.57 21.56 -8.57
N TRP A 343 -8.00 21.15 -9.70
CA TRP A 343 -8.09 19.81 -10.25
C TRP A 343 -6.70 19.36 -10.65
N SER A 344 -6.37 18.10 -10.36
CA SER A 344 -5.09 17.52 -10.76
C SER A 344 -5.25 16.11 -11.28
N GLY A 345 -4.33 15.73 -12.16
CA GLY A 345 -4.19 14.38 -12.69
C GLY A 345 -2.71 14.03 -12.79
N ASP A 346 -2.34 12.85 -12.30
CA ASP A 346 -0.97 12.39 -12.29
C ASP A 346 -0.87 10.96 -12.85
N LEU A 347 0.19 10.72 -13.62
CA LEU A 347 0.63 9.40 -14.05
C LEU A 347 1.90 9.06 -13.29
N GLU A 348 1.92 7.90 -12.65
CA GLU A 348 3.11 7.35 -11.98
C GLU A 348 3.49 6.01 -12.58
N VAL A 349 4.79 5.77 -12.75
CA VAL A 349 5.33 4.48 -13.16
C VAL A 349 6.43 4.10 -12.18
N GLN A 350 6.28 2.93 -11.58
CA GLN A 350 7.31 2.34 -10.73
C GLN A 350 7.78 1.02 -11.32
N ARG A 351 9.10 0.82 -11.31
CA ARG A 351 9.74 -0.41 -11.76
C ARG A 351 10.88 -0.78 -10.82
N ARG A 352 11.06 -2.08 -10.62
CA ARG A 352 12.32 -2.59 -10.07
C ARG A 352 13.42 -2.43 -11.13
N ALA A 353 14.56 -1.88 -10.73
CA ALA A 353 15.73 -1.67 -11.57
C ALA A 353 16.97 -2.30 -10.91
N PHE A 354 17.95 -2.70 -11.73
CA PHE A 354 19.30 -3.16 -11.35
C PHE A 354 19.41 -3.83 -9.95
N GLY A 355 18.84 -5.03 -9.81
CA GLY A 355 18.84 -5.78 -8.54
C GLY A 355 17.74 -5.32 -7.59
N ARG A 356 18.12 -4.75 -6.44
CA ARG A 356 17.23 -4.36 -5.33
C ARG A 356 16.78 -2.89 -5.37
N TRP A 357 17.16 -2.15 -6.42
CA TRP A 357 16.76 -0.76 -6.59
C TRP A 357 15.36 -0.66 -7.20
N ILE A 358 14.66 0.40 -6.84
CA ILE A 358 13.32 0.71 -7.33
C ILE A 358 13.36 2.14 -7.82
N VAL A 359 12.94 2.33 -9.05
CA VAL A 359 12.82 3.64 -9.69
C VAL A 359 11.35 3.95 -9.85
N ARG A 360 10.95 5.16 -9.46
CA ARG A 360 9.63 5.71 -9.75
C ARG A 360 9.79 7.02 -10.48
N ALA A 361 9.02 7.21 -11.54
CA ALA A 361 8.85 8.49 -12.21
C ALA A 361 7.37 8.87 -12.17
N ASP A 362 7.09 10.16 -12.01
CA ASP A 362 5.74 10.69 -12.09
C ASP A 362 5.68 11.99 -12.90
N MET A 363 4.54 12.19 -13.54
CA MET A 363 4.19 13.38 -14.30
C MET A 363 2.78 13.79 -13.90
N GLY A 364 2.65 15.02 -13.41
CA GLY A 364 1.39 15.61 -12.96
C GLY A 364 1.01 16.83 -13.79
N TYR A 365 -0.28 17.04 -13.95
CA TYR A 365 -0.86 18.30 -14.42
C TYR A 365 -1.90 18.77 -13.41
N ALA A 366 -1.86 20.05 -13.05
CA ALA A 366 -2.86 20.68 -12.21
C ALA A 366 -3.36 21.99 -12.81
N TYR A 367 -4.64 22.26 -12.60
CA TYR A 367 -5.31 23.50 -12.95
C TYR A 367 -5.92 24.10 -11.68
N GLU A 368 -5.44 25.27 -11.29
CA GLU A 368 -5.66 25.81 -9.94
C GLU A 368 -6.12 27.25 -9.99
N GLU A 369 -7.19 27.55 -9.27
CA GLU A 369 -7.62 28.92 -9.02
C GLU A 369 -6.78 29.52 -7.89
N ILE A 370 -5.90 30.47 -8.22
CA ILE A 370 -4.97 31.09 -7.27
C ILE A 370 -5.54 32.37 -6.63
N ARG A 371 -6.47 33.02 -7.32
CA ARG A 371 -7.30 34.15 -6.87
C ARG A 371 -8.63 34.06 -7.59
N GLN A 372 -9.66 34.76 -7.10
CA GLN A 372 -10.97 34.77 -7.73
C GLN A 372 -10.84 35.03 -9.25
N ASP A 373 -11.35 34.10 -10.05
CA ASP A 373 -11.32 34.12 -11.52
C ASP A 373 -9.91 34.18 -12.16
N THR A 374 -8.86 33.87 -11.40
CA THR A 374 -7.47 33.80 -11.88
C THR A 374 -6.93 32.39 -11.73
N TYR A 375 -6.59 31.78 -12.86
CA TYR A 375 -6.16 30.39 -12.93
C TYR A 375 -4.69 30.24 -13.30
N GLN A 376 -4.08 29.18 -12.81
CA GLN A 376 -2.70 28.79 -13.10
C GLN A 376 -2.67 27.32 -13.50
N GLN A 377 -1.82 27.00 -14.48
CA GLN A 377 -1.49 25.63 -14.84
C GLN A 377 -0.15 25.26 -14.22
N ARG A 378 -0.06 24.04 -13.71
CA ARG A 378 1.17 23.47 -13.17
C ARG A 378 1.46 22.12 -13.81
N ILE A 379 2.69 21.92 -14.25
CA ILE A 379 3.22 20.62 -14.67
C ILE A 379 4.26 20.19 -13.64
N THR A 380 4.08 19.00 -13.08
CA THR A 380 4.98 18.42 -12.08
C THR A 380 5.74 17.26 -12.71
N LEU A 381 7.06 17.22 -12.55
CA LEU A 381 7.89 16.07 -12.90
C LEU A 381 8.62 15.56 -11.66
N GLY A 382 8.48 14.28 -11.38
CA GLY A 382 9.11 13.63 -10.23
C GLY A 382 9.97 12.42 -10.63
N LEU A 383 11.09 12.27 -9.94
CA LEU A 383 11.92 11.07 -9.99
C LEU A 383 12.28 10.64 -8.57
N GLN A 384 12.18 9.34 -8.31
CA GLN A 384 12.49 8.74 -7.03
C GLN A 384 13.32 7.48 -7.25
N LEU A 385 14.37 7.33 -6.43
CA LEU A 385 15.20 6.15 -6.35
C LEU A 385 15.16 5.61 -4.93
N ARG A 386 14.86 4.32 -4.78
CA ARG A 386 14.73 3.66 -3.48
C ARG A 386 15.47 2.33 -3.48
N THR A 387 16.05 1.98 -2.34
CA THR A 387 16.64 0.66 -2.11
C THR A 387 16.40 0.19 -0.69
N ASN A 388 16.42 -1.12 -0.54
CA ASN A 388 16.21 -1.88 0.68
C ASN A 388 17.50 -2.67 0.95
N PHE A 389 18.09 -2.59 2.14
CA PHE A 389 19.46 -3.08 2.39
C PHE A 389 19.79 -3.43 3.82
#